data_AF-A0A7R9QC40-F1
#
_entry.id   AF-A0A7R9QC40-F1
#
_cell.length_a   1.000
_cell.length_b   1.000
_cell.length_c   1.000
_cell.angle_alpha   90.00
_cell.angle_beta   90.00
_cell.angle_gamma   90.00
#
_symmetry.space_group_name_H-M   'P 1'
#
loop_
_entity.id
_entity.type
_entity.pdbx_description
1 polymer ?
#
loop_
_entity_poly.entity_id
_entity_poly.type
_entity_poly.pdbx_seq_one_letter_code
_entity_poly.pdbx_strand_id
1 'polypeptide(L)'
;MWLVAITFLSIGYGDIVPNTYCGRGIAVCSGLIGAGCTALVVAVIARKLELSRAEKHVHNFMMDTQLTKRLKNAAANVLRETWLIYKNTKLTKKINTSRVRTHQRKFLLAIYSLRKVKMDQRKLMDNANTITDMAKLQNNVYEIVSDINARQELLDEKMITIEDRMSMIYEQIEALPDLLTKVIQQNHSHQAIRNSLPTLVENINEKNDLKSQQANYTYANTNSNPAEQSQKHTFLHPNDAQAGRPSWSVSNLTSPATGGRQFLTPTVLRTSSVDT
;
A
#
# COMPACT_ATOMS: atom_id res chain seq x y z
N MET A 1 33.21 45.06 -24.10
CA MET A 1 32.24 44.07 -24.61
C MET A 1 32.84 42.66 -24.67
N TRP A 2 33.89 42.41 -25.47
CA TRP A 2 34.51 41.09 -25.65
C TRP A 2 34.76 40.29 -24.34
N LEU A 3 35.48 40.87 -23.38
CA LEU A 3 35.81 40.21 -22.09
C LEU A 3 34.56 39.70 -21.34
N VAL A 4 33.49 40.49 -21.31
CA VAL A 4 32.24 40.14 -20.60
C VAL A 4 31.57 38.92 -21.25
N ALA A 5 31.59 38.80 -22.57
CA ALA A 5 31.01 37.65 -23.28
C ALA A 5 31.78 36.34 -23.00
N ILE A 6 33.11 36.40 -22.94
CA ILE A 6 33.96 35.24 -22.64
C ILE A 6 33.85 34.80 -21.18
N THR A 7 33.69 35.76 -20.25
CA THR A 7 33.40 35.45 -18.84
C THR A 7 31.99 34.88 -18.66
N PHE A 8 30.99 35.44 -19.35
CA PHE A 8 29.61 34.94 -19.34
C PHE A 8 29.52 33.49 -19.85
N LEU A 9 30.23 33.18 -20.94
CA LEU A 9 30.28 31.82 -21.50
C LEU A 9 31.27 30.89 -20.75
N SER A 10 31.90 31.39 -19.67
CA SER A 10 32.84 30.65 -18.81
C SER A 10 34.04 30.01 -19.54
N ILE A 11 34.50 30.64 -20.63
CA ILE A 11 35.69 30.17 -21.39
C ILE A 11 36.99 30.67 -20.75
N GLY A 12 37.07 31.98 -20.45
CA GLY A 12 38.17 32.58 -19.69
C GLY A 12 39.59 32.38 -20.25
N TYR A 13 39.87 32.85 -21.48
CA TYR A 13 41.21 32.71 -22.11
C TYR A 13 42.38 33.32 -21.31
N GLY A 14 42.14 34.33 -20.46
CA GLY A 14 43.13 34.88 -19.53
C GLY A 14 44.12 35.90 -20.11
N ASP A 15 43.96 36.27 -21.39
CA ASP A 15 44.76 37.26 -22.11
C ASP A 15 44.47 38.71 -21.70
N ILE A 16 43.23 39.01 -21.30
CA ILE A 16 42.81 40.32 -20.79
C ILE A 16 42.10 40.13 -19.45
N VAL A 17 42.57 40.81 -18.40
CA VAL A 17 42.08 40.68 -17.01
C VAL A 17 41.73 42.06 -16.42
N PRO A 18 40.61 42.22 -15.70
CA PRO A 18 40.29 43.48 -15.04
C PRO A 18 41.24 43.78 -13.87
N ASN A 19 42.01 44.86 -14.00
CA ASN A 19 42.93 45.35 -12.97
C ASN A 19 42.23 46.15 -11.85
N THR A 20 41.03 46.67 -12.08
CA THR A 20 40.26 47.42 -11.06
C THR A 20 39.35 46.49 -10.24
N TYR A 21 39.17 46.80 -8.95
CA TYR A 21 38.25 46.05 -8.07
C TYR A 21 36.81 46.03 -8.60
N CYS A 22 36.32 47.15 -9.16
CA CYS A 22 35.01 47.24 -9.81
C CYS A 22 34.91 46.29 -11.02
N GLY A 23 35.93 46.26 -11.88
CA GLY A 23 35.96 45.35 -13.04
C GLY A 23 35.99 43.87 -12.63
N ARG A 24 36.68 43.52 -11.54
CA ARG A 24 36.66 42.16 -10.97
C ARG A 24 35.28 41.78 -10.44
N GLY A 25 34.60 42.69 -9.75
CA GLY A 25 33.21 42.48 -9.31
C GLY A 25 32.25 42.23 -10.48
N ILE A 26 32.32 43.06 -11.53
CA ILE A 26 31.50 42.90 -12.74
C ILE A 26 31.79 41.57 -13.44
N ALA A 27 33.05 41.12 -13.50
CA ALA A 27 33.41 39.83 -14.07
C ALA A 27 32.79 38.65 -13.29
N VAL A 28 32.87 38.66 -11.95
CA VAL A 28 32.25 37.63 -11.09
C VAL A 28 30.74 37.60 -11.27
N CYS A 29 30.07 38.75 -11.23
CA CYS A 29 28.62 38.83 -11.47
C CYS A 29 28.23 38.33 -12.86
N SER A 30 29.01 38.67 -13.90
CA SER A 30 28.76 38.21 -15.28
C SER A 30 28.91 36.70 -15.42
N GLY A 31 29.89 36.10 -14.75
CA GLY A 31 30.07 34.65 -14.71
C GLY A 31 28.93 33.95 -13.98
N LEU A 32 28.46 34.48 -12.85
CA LEU A 32 27.31 33.93 -12.11
C LEU A 32 26.01 33.97 -12.93
N ILE A 33 25.73 35.09 -13.62
CA ILE A 33 24.57 35.22 -14.52
C ILE A 33 24.71 34.27 -15.72
N GLY A 34 25.91 34.12 -16.28
CA GLY A 34 26.20 33.19 -17.38
C GLY A 34 25.98 31.71 -17.02
N ALA A 35 26.45 31.31 -15.84
CA ALA A 35 26.19 29.98 -15.27
C ALA A 35 24.68 29.75 -15.03
N GLY A 36 23.99 30.75 -14.45
CA GLY A 36 22.53 30.69 -14.24
C GLY A 36 21.74 30.59 -15.56
N CYS A 37 22.13 31.35 -16.58
CA CYS A 37 21.55 31.27 -17.93
C CYS A 37 21.75 29.88 -18.54
N THR A 38 22.97 29.35 -18.45
CA THR A 38 23.30 28.00 -18.95
C THR A 38 22.49 26.92 -18.25
N ALA A 39 22.34 27.00 -16.92
CA ALA A 39 21.51 26.08 -16.14
C ALA A 39 20.02 26.14 -16.54
N LEU A 40 19.47 27.34 -16.76
CA LEU A 40 18.10 27.52 -17.25
C LEU A 40 17.91 26.94 -18.65
N VAL A 41 18.86 27.16 -19.57
CA VAL A 41 18.83 26.60 -20.93
C VAL A 41 18.84 25.07 -20.88
N VAL A 42 19.74 24.46 -20.10
CA VAL A 42 19.79 23.00 -19.92
C VAL A 42 18.49 22.46 -19.31
N ALA A 43 17.92 23.13 -18.31
CA ALA A 43 16.65 22.74 -17.70
C ALA A 43 15.44 22.89 -18.65
N VAL A 44 15.44 23.88 -19.55
CA VAL A 44 14.41 24.01 -20.60
C VAL A 44 14.58 22.92 -21.66
N ILE A 45 15.81 22.66 -22.11
CA ILE A 45 16.12 21.59 -23.09
C ILE A 45 15.71 20.23 -22.51
N ALA A 46 16.06 19.91 -21.27
CA ALA A 46 15.67 18.66 -20.61
C ALA A 46 14.14 18.46 -20.63
N ARG A 47 13.37 19.46 -20.19
CA ARG A 47 11.90 19.43 -20.22
C ARG A 47 11.29 19.36 -21.63
N LYS A 48 12.02 19.79 -22.67
CA LYS A 48 11.60 19.67 -24.07
C LYS A 48 12.02 18.33 -24.71
N LEU A 49 13.04 17.65 -24.17
CA LEU A 49 13.48 16.32 -24.56
C LEU A 49 12.74 15.20 -23.80
N GLU A 50 12.09 15.51 -22.69
CA GLU A 50 11.12 14.61 -22.04
C GLU A 50 9.92 14.39 -22.97
N LEU A 51 9.94 13.30 -23.75
CA LEU A 51 8.84 12.95 -24.68
C LEU A 51 7.48 13.08 -24.00
N SER A 52 6.52 13.66 -24.71
CA SER A 52 5.12 13.73 -24.31
C SER A 52 4.56 12.34 -23.99
N ARG A 53 3.56 12.25 -23.10
CA ARG A 53 2.85 10.98 -22.82
C ARG A 53 2.29 10.35 -24.10
N ALA A 54 1.83 11.16 -25.07
CA ALA A 54 1.35 10.69 -26.36
C ALA A 54 2.49 10.11 -27.23
N GLU A 55 3.62 10.81 -27.31
CA GLU A 55 4.81 10.35 -28.06
C GLU A 55 5.38 9.06 -27.47
N LYS A 56 5.46 8.96 -26.13
CA LYS A 56 5.84 7.73 -25.42
C LYS A 56 4.92 6.56 -25.77
N HIS A 57 3.61 6.79 -25.85
CA HIS A 57 2.64 5.76 -26.24
C HIS A 57 2.84 5.29 -27.69
N VAL A 58 2.99 6.23 -28.64
CA VAL A 58 3.26 5.90 -30.06
C VAL A 58 4.61 5.20 -30.23
N HIS A 59 5.66 5.65 -29.53
CA HIS A 59 6.97 5.00 -29.55
C HIS A 59 6.91 3.59 -28.97
N ASN A 60 6.20 3.38 -27.85
CA ASN A 60 6.03 2.05 -27.25
C ASN A 60 5.29 1.09 -28.19
N PHE A 61 4.20 1.56 -28.81
CA PHE A 61 3.44 0.78 -29.82
C PHE A 61 4.30 0.42 -31.05
N MET A 62 5.09 1.38 -31.56
CA MET A 62 6.01 1.13 -32.66
C MET A 62 7.11 0.14 -32.27
N MET A 63 7.66 0.26 -31.06
CA MET A 63 8.72 -0.60 -30.54
C MET A 63 8.22 -2.04 -30.34
N ASP A 64 7.04 -2.25 -29.75
CA ASP A 64 6.44 -3.58 -29.61
C ASP A 64 6.10 -4.21 -30.98
N THR A 65 5.54 -3.41 -31.90
CA THR A 65 5.31 -3.84 -33.30
C THR A 65 6.62 -4.31 -33.96
N GLN A 66 7.73 -3.59 -33.74
CA GLN A 66 9.04 -4.00 -34.26
C GLN A 66 9.59 -5.25 -33.56
N LEU A 67 9.49 -5.36 -32.23
CA LEU A 67 9.96 -6.52 -31.48
C LEU A 67 9.19 -7.77 -31.88
N THR A 68 7.88 -7.70 -32.01
CA THR A 68 7.02 -8.80 -32.49
C THR A 68 7.41 -9.25 -33.90
N LYS A 69 7.70 -8.31 -34.83
CA LYS A 69 8.22 -8.64 -36.18
C LYS A 69 9.60 -9.30 -36.12
N ARG A 70 10.52 -8.79 -35.29
CA ARG A 70 11.87 -9.36 -35.11
C ARG A 70 11.82 -10.75 -34.47
N LEU A 71 10.92 -10.99 -33.52
CA LEU A 71 10.72 -12.28 -32.86
C LEU A 71 10.27 -13.34 -33.88
N LYS A 72 9.26 -13.02 -34.70
CA LYS A 72 8.76 -13.89 -35.78
C LYS A 72 9.86 -14.21 -36.80
N ASN A 73 10.65 -13.21 -37.21
CA ASN A 73 11.78 -13.41 -38.12
C ASN A 73 12.89 -14.27 -37.49
N ALA A 74 13.25 -14.04 -36.22
CA ALA A 74 14.24 -14.87 -35.52
C ALA A 74 13.77 -16.33 -35.41
N ALA A 75 12.50 -16.56 -35.08
CA ALA A 75 11.91 -17.91 -35.03
C ALA A 75 11.92 -18.60 -36.40
N ALA A 76 11.59 -17.89 -37.48
CA ALA A 76 11.67 -18.42 -38.84
C ALA A 76 13.11 -18.83 -39.22
N ASN A 77 14.11 -18.04 -38.82
CA ASN A 77 15.52 -18.37 -39.03
C ASN A 77 15.97 -19.58 -38.20
N VAL A 78 15.50 -19.72 -36.95
CA VAL A 78 15.72 -20.92 -36.13
C VAL A 78 15.20 -22.17 -36.83
N LEU A 79 13.97 -22.14 -37.35
CA LEU A 79 13.38 -23.26 -38.09
C LEU A 79 14.15 -23.57 -39.40
N ARG A 80 14.49 -22.53 -40.17
CA ARG A 80 15.26 -22.64 -41.41
C ARG A 80 16.62 -23.31 -41.20
N GLU A 81 17.40 -22.85 -40.23
CA GLU A 81 18.73 -23.42 -39.97
C GLU A 81 18.63 -24.81 -39.33
N THR A 82 17.62 -25.10 -38.50
CA THR A 82 17.33 -26.46 -38.00
C THR A 82 17.11 -27.43 -39.16
N TRP A 83 16.25 -27.07 -40.11
CA TRP A 83 15.98 -27.86 -41.31
C TRP A 83 17.22 -28.05 -42.18
N LEU A 84 18.03 -26.99 -42.38
CA LEU A 84 19.25 -27.06 -43.16
C LEU A 84 20.33 -27.94 -42.50
N ILE A 85 20.42 -27.95 -41.17
CA ILE A 85 21.27 -28.89 -40.42
C ILE A 85 20.80 -30.32 -40.65
N TYR A 86 19.50 -30.59 -40.46
CA TYR A 86 18.92 -31.93 -40.67
C TYR A 86 19.15 -32.44 -42.11
N LYS A 87 18.88 -31.59 -43.12
CA LYS A 87 19.10 -31.93 -44.53
C LYS A 87 20.56 -32.31 -44.83
N ASN A 88 21.53 -31.51 -44.37
CA ASN A 88 22.96 -31.75 -44.64
C ASN A 88 23.61 -32.83 -43.76
N THR A 89 22.90 -33.39 -42.77
CA THR A 89 23.41 -34.44 -41.87
C THR A 89 22.70 -35.79 -42.03
N LYS A 90 21.43 -35.82 -42.48
CA LYS A 90 20.61 -37.03 -42.58
C LYS A 90 20.07 -37.33 -43.97
N LEU A 91 19.92 -36.34 -44.86
CA LEU A 91 19.31 -36.51 -46.20
C LEU A 91 20.34 -36.51 -47.34
N THR A 92 21.65 -36.52 -47.06
CA THR A 92 22.72 -36.47 -48.06
C THR A 92 23.70 -37.63 -47.90
N LYS A 93 23.92 -38.42 -48.97
CA LYS A 93 24.84 -39.58 -48.98
C LYS A 93 26.30 -39.26 -48.60
N LYS A 94 26.75 -38.02 -48.76
CA LYS A 94 28.06 -37.53 -48.30
C LYS A 94 27.85 -36.28 -47.43
N ILE A 95 28.32 -36.31 -46.19
CA ILE A 95 28.15 -35.22 -45.21
C ILE A 95 29.28 -34.19 -45.40
N ASN A 96 28.91 -32.94 -45.64
CA ASN A 96 29.85 -31.83 -45.81
C ASN A 96 30.03 -31.06 -44.50
N THR A 97 30.97 -31.49 -43.65
CA THR A 97 31.20 -30.96 -42.29
C THR A 97 31.33 -29.43 -42.24
N SER A 98 31.97 -28.81 -43.23
CA SER A 98 32.13 -27.35 -43.31
C SER A 98 30.81 -26.59 -43.53
N ARG A 99 29.87 -27.18 -44.31
CA ARG A 99 28.51 -26.62 -44.49
C ARG A 99 27.68 -26.80 -43.21
N VAL A 100 27.74 -27.97 -42.59
CA VAL A 100 27.06 -28.24 -41.31
C VAL A 100 27.51 -27.26 -40.22
N ARG A 101 28.82 -27.04 -40.05
CA ARG A 101 29.39 -26.08 -39.08
C ARG A 101 28.90 -24.64 -39.34
N THR A 102 28.71 -24.27 -40.61
CA THR A 102 28.19 -22.94 -40.98
C THR A 102 26.72 -22.78 -40.59
N HIS A 103 25.88 -23.79 -40.87
CA HIS A 103 24.47 -23.78 -40.45
C HIS A 103 24.30 -23.85 -38.92
N GLN A 104 25.15 -24.63 -38.22
CA GLN A 104 25.18 -24.67 -36.75
C GLN A 104 25.49 -23.29 -36.14
N ARG A 105 26.49 -22.56 -36.68
CA ARG A 105 26.78 -21.19 -36.23
C ARG A 105 25.58 -20.25 -36.46
N LYS A 106 24.94 -20.31 -37.63
CA LYS A 106 23.74 -19.51 -37.94
C LYS A 106 22.56 -19.87 -37.03
N PHE A 107 22.35 -21.15 -36.73
CA PHE A 107 21.35 -21.62 -35.78
C PHE A 107 21.59 -21.08 -34.37
N LEU A 108 22.82 -21.16 -33.84
CA LEU A 108 23.16 -20.59 -32.53
C LEU A 108 22.91 -19.07 -32.49
N LEU A 109 23.29 -18.34 -33.54
CA LEU A 109 23.03 -16.90 -33.66
C LEU A 109 21.52 -16.58 -33.72
N ALA A 110 20.73 -17.39 -34.44
CA ALA A 110 19.27 -17.24 -34.50
C ALA A 110 18.61 -17.52 -33.13
N ILE A 111 19.06 -18.55 -32.40
CA ILE A 111 18.61 -18.85 -31.02
C ILE A 111 18.98 -17.71 -30.07
N TYR A 112 20.21 -17.18 -30.15
CA TYR A 112 20.64 -16.03 -29.34
C TYR A 112 19.80 -14.79 -29.63
N SER A 113 19.58 -14.46 -30.91
CA SER A 113 18.74 -13.35 -31.34
C SER A 113 17.30 -13.49 -30.84
N LEU A 114 16.70 -14.68 -30.96
CA LEU A 114 15.37 -14.98 -30.46
C LEU A 114 15.25 -14.78 -28.94
N ARG A 115 16.24 -15.27 -28.16
CA ARG A 115 16.29 -15.08 -26.71
C ARG A 115 16.43 -13.60 -26.33
N LYS A 116 17.29 -12.85 -27.02
CA LYS A 116 17.48 -11.41 -26.80
C LYS A 116 16.19 -10.65 -27.05
N VAL A 117 15.56 -10.81 -28.22
CA VAL A 117 14.29 -10.15 -28.56
C VAL A 117 13.17 -10.53 -27.58
N LYS A 118 13.08 -11.80 -27.15
CA LYS A 118 12.11 -12.23 -26.12
C LYS A 118 12.35 -11.57 -24.76
N MET A 119 13.62 -11.38 -24.36
CA MET A 119 13.95 -10.69 -23.12
C MET A 119 13.63 -9.20 -23.21
N ASP A 120 13.93 -8.55 -24.34
CA ASP A 120 13.62 -7.15 -24.57
C ASP A 120 12.09 -6.92 -24.61
N GLN A 121 11.32 -7.83 -25.22
CA GLN A 121 9.85 -7.81 -25.19
C GLN A 121 9.29 -7.96 -23.75
N ARG A 122 9.88 -8.84 -22.93
CA ARG A 122 9.48 -8.95 -21.51
C ARG A 122 9.66 -7.64 -20.77
N LYS A 123 10.83 -6.98 -20.93
CA LYS A 123 11.10 -5.68 -20.29
C LYS A 123 10.07 -4.62 -20.66
N LEU A 124 9.63 -4.55 -21.92
CA LEU A 124 8.54 -3.64 -22.33
C LEU A 124 7.24 -3.95 -21.59
N MET A 125 6.88 -5.24 -21.53
CA MET A 125 5.64 -5.68 -20.90
C MET A 125 5.64 -5.42 -19.38
N ASP A 126 6.77 -5.63 -18.70
CA ASP A 126 6.91 -5.35 -17.27
C ASP A 126 6.70 -3.85 -16.97
N ASN A 127 7.20 -2.95 -17.84
CA ASN A 127 6.96 -1.50 -17.73
C ASN A 127 5.49 -1.14 -17.97
N ALA A 128 4.81 -1.79 -18.92
CA ALA A 128 3.38 -1.57 -19.16
C ALA A 128 2.52 -2.06 -17.99
N ASN A 129 2.82 -3.24 -17.45
CA ASN A 129 2.13 -3.82 -16.30
C ASN A 129 2.22 -2.90 -15.07
N THR A 130 3.39 -2.31 -14.81
CA THR A 130 3.57 -1.36 -13.68
C THR A 130 2.59 -0.19 -13.73
N ILE A 131 2.31 0.36 -14.90
CA ILE A 131 1.33 1.46 -15.07
C ILE A 131 -0.10 0.94 -14.86
N THR A 132 -0.41 -0.23 -15.41
CA THR A 132 -1.73 -0.86 -15.27
C THR A 132 -2.03 -1.23 -13.80
N ASP A 133 -1.05 -1.74 -13.08
CA ASP A 133 -1.20 -2.16 -11.68
C ASP A 133 -1.26 -0.96 -10.74
N MET A 134 -0.58 0.16 -11.06
CA MET A 134 -0.78 1.44 -10.37
C MET A 134 -2.21 1.98 -10.55
N ALA A 135 -2.79 1.88 -11.76
CA ALA A 135 -4.17 2.28 -12.00
C ALA A 135 -5.18 1.41 -11.24
N LYS A 136 -4.97 0.09 -11.19
CA LYS A 136 -5.78 -0.82 -10.34
C LYS A 136 -5.65 -0.48 -8.86
N LEU A 137 -4.43 -0.22 -8.39
CA LEU A 137 -4.18 0.18 -7.00
C LEU A 137 -4.95 1.47 -6.66
N GLN A 138 -4.95 2.46 -7.56
CA GLN A 138 -5.71 3.69 -7.38
C GLN A 138 -7.22 3.44 -7.24
N ASN A 139 -7.79 2.57 -8.08
CA ASN A 139 -9.21 2.19 -7.98
C ASN A 139 -9.52 1.47 -6.64
N ASN A 140 -8.73 0.46 -6.29
CA ASN A 140 -8.89 -0.28 -5.03
C ASN A 140 -8.77 0.64 -3.80
N VAL A 141 -7.82 1.59 -3.81
CA VAL A 141 -7.65 2.58 -2.74
C VAL A 141 -8.86 3.52 -2.68
N TYR A 142 -9.41 3.95 -3.81
CA TYR A 142 -10.60 4.79 -3.85
C TYR A 142 -11.82 4.07 -3.26
N GLU A 143 -12.05 2.80 -3.63
CA GLU A 143 -13.12 1.96 -3.06
C GLU A 143 -12.96 1.82 -1.54
N ILE A 144 -11.76 1.47 -1.06
CA ILE A 144 -11.48 1.35 0.39
C ILE A 144 -11.69 2.68 1.13
N VAL A 145 -11.26 3.81 0.58
CA VAL A 145 -11.44 5.13 1.20
C VAL A 145 -12.93 5.52 1.23
N SER A 146 -13.69 5.19 0.18
CA SER A 146 -15.16 5.39 0.17
C SER A 146 -15.85 4.57 1.27
N ASP A 147 -15.49 3.29 1.40
CA ASP A 147 -15.99 2.40 2.46
C ASP A 147 -15.62 2.89 3.86
N ILE A 148 -14.40 3.42 4.05
CA ILE A 148 -13.97 4.01 5.32
C ILE A 148 -14.79 5.28 5.61
N ASN A 149 -15.01 6.15 4.63
CA ASN A 149 -15.76 7.38 4.83
C ASN A 149 -17.23 7.09 5.20
N ALA A 150 -17.90 6.16 4.52
CA ALA A 150 -19.25 5.72 4.86
C ALA A 150 -19.34 5.10 6.28
N ARG A 151 -18.28 4.40 6.73
CA ARG A 151 -18.19 3.91 8.11
C ARG A 151 -17.92 5.03 9.12
N GLN A 152 -17.15 6.04 8.74
CA GLN A 152 -16.87 7.20 9.59
C GLN A 152 -18.16 8.00 9.84
N GLU A 153 -18.94 8.30 8.80
CA GLU A 153 -20.24 8.97 8.91
C GLU A 153 -21.19 8.23 9.88
N LEU A 154 -21.23 6.89 9.81
CA LEU A 154 -22.01 6.05 10.73
C LEU A 154 -21.44 5.96 12.16
N LEU A 155 -20.13 6.16 12.33
CA LEU A 155 -19.51 6.28 13.67
C LEU A 155 -19.79 7.65 14.28
N ASP A 156 -19.74 8.72 13.48
CA ASP A 156 -20.03 10.09 13.91
C ASP A 156 -21.51 10.22 14.32
N GLU A 157 -22.46 9.65 13.55
CA GLU A 157 -23.88 9.58 13.93
C GLU A 157 -24.09 8.88 15.29
N LYS A 158 -23.37 7.77 15.52
CA LYS A 158 -23.41 7.03 16.78
C LYS A 158 -22.75 7.80 17.91
N MET A 159 -21.69 8.55 17.64
CA MET A 159 -21.02 9.41 18.62
C MET A 159 -21.97 10.52 19.08
N ILE A 160 -22.61 11.24 18.16
CA ILE A 160 -23.64 12.24 18.47
C ILE A 160 -24.76 11.62 19.32
N THR A 161 -25.25 10.43 18.93
CA THR A 161 -26.28 9.72 19.71
C THR A 161 -25.82 9.39 21.14
N ILE A 162 -24.53 9.08 21.34
CA ILE A 162 -23.97 8.82 22.68
C ILE A 162 -23.82 10.13 23.47
N GLU A 163 -23.38 11.21 22.84
CA GLU A 163 -23.28 12.54 23.45
C GLU A 163 -24.65 13.07 23.91
N ASP A 164 -25.71 12.90 23.11
CA ASP A 164 -27.09 13.21 23.49
C ASP A 164 -27.54 12.41 24.73
N ARG A 165 -27.27 11.09 24.75
CA ARG A 165 -27.64 10.22 25.88
C ARG A 165 -26.86 10.56 27.15
N MET A 166 -25.59 10.94 27.01
CA MET A 166 -24.75 11.36 28.12
C MET A 166 -25.21 12.72 28.68
N SER A 167 -25.60 13.67 27.81
CA SER A 167 -26.18 14.96 28.19
C SER A 167 -27.50 14.79 28.93
N MET A 168 -28.39 13.92 28.44
CA MET A 168 -29.64 13.57 29.12
C MET A 168 -29.39 12.97 30.51
N ILE A 169 -28.39 12.08 30.66
CA ILE A 169 -28.04 11.51 31.97
C ILE A 169 -27.50 12.59 32.93
N TYR A 170 -26.67 13.51 32.42
CA TYR A 170 -26.15 14.64 33.19
C TYR A 170 -27.28 15.51 33.75
N GLU A 171 -28.23 15.91 32.89
CA GLU A 171 -29.39 16.73 33.26
C GLU A 171 -30.30 16.03 34.30
N GLN A 172 -30.50 14.72 34.17
CA GLN A 172 -31.23 13.92 35.17
C GLN A 172 -30.51 13.84 36.53
N ILE A 173 -29.17 13.81 36.53
CA ILE A 173 -28.36 13.82 37.76
C ILE A 173 -28.39 15.21 38.42
N GLU A 174 -28.35 16.28 37.63
CA GLU A 174 -28.40 17.67 38.12
C GLU A 174 -29.79 18.02 38.70
N ALA A 175 -30.88 17.55 38.08
CA ALA A 175 -32.24 17.74 38.59
C ALA A 175 -32.57 16.89 39.84
N LEU A 176 -31.82 15.81 40.09
CA LEU A 176 -32.05 14.85 41.16
C LEU A 176 -32.08 15.47 42.58
N PRO A 177 -31.10 16.29 43.03
CA PRO A 177 -31.12 16.92 44.35
C PRO A 177 -32.31 17.86 44.58
N ASP A 178 -32.76 18.62 43.57
CA ASP A 178 -33.94 19.48 43.67
C ASP A 178 -35.23 18.66 43.84
N LEU A 179 -35.33 17.55 43.10
CA LEU A 179 -36.45 16.61 43.19
C LEU A 179 -36.47 15.90 44.55
N LEU A 180 -35.30 15.49 45.06
CA LEU A 180 -35.13 14.93 46.40
C LEU A 180 -35.57 15.94 47.48
N THR A 181 -35.15 17.20 47.33
CA THR A 181 -35.51 18.30 48.26
C THR A 181 -37.01 18.54 48.29
N LYS A 182 -37.68 18.57 47.12
CA LYS A 182 -39.15 18.66 47.02
C LYS A 182 -39.84 17.49 47.73
N VAL A 183 -39.38 16.26 47.53
CA VAL A 183 -39.93 15.05 48.18
C VAL A 183 -39.74 15.09 49.70
N ILE A 184 -38.57 15.50 50.20
CA ILE A 184 -38.31 15.65 51.64
C ILE A 184 -39.22 16.72 52.25
N GLN A 185 -39.35 17.88 51.60
CA GLN A 185 -40.24 18.96 52.04
C GLN A 185 -41.71 18.52 52.08
N GLN A 186 -42.16 17.75 51.07
CA GLN A 186 -43.51 17.21 50.98
C GLN A 186 -43.77 16.10 52.03
N ASN A 187 -42.75 15.31 52.39
CA ASN A 187 -42.85 14.35 53.49
C ASN A 187 -42.94 15.06 54.85
N HIS A 188 -42.17 16.14 55.05
CA HIS A 188 -42.26 16.95 56.28
C HIS A 188 -43.65 17.60 56.45
N SER A 189 -44.27 18.11 55.39
CA SER A 189 -45.64 18.63 55.49
C SER A 189 -46.67 17.53 55.72
N HIS A 190 -46.51 16.35 55.11
CA HIS A 190 -47.36 15.18 55.43
C HIS A 190 -47.21 14.71 56.89
N GLN A 191 -46.00 14.75 57.46
CA GLN A 191 -45.78 14.43 58.87
C GLN A 191 -46.34 15.50 59.80
N ALA A 192 -46.25 16.79 59.45
CA ALA A 192 -46.89 17.88 60.21
C ALA A 192 -48.43 17.70 60.27
N ILE A 193 -49.06 17.32 59.15
CA ILE A 193 -50.50 16.99 59.10
C ILE A 193 -50.82 15.71 59.91
N ARG A 194 -49.91 14.73 59.93
CA ARG A 194 -50.08 13.49 60.71
C ARG A 194 -49.96 13.73 62.23
N ASN A 195 -49.16 14.73 62.64
CA ASN A 195 -48.92 15.07 64.04
C ASN A 195 -49.99 16.02 64.63
N SER A 196 -50.91 16.56 63.82
CA SER A 196 -52.00 17.43 64.27
C SER A 196 -53.33 16.70 64.55
N LEU A 197 -53.33 15.36 64.63
CA LEU A 197 -54.54 14.56 64.82
C LEU A 197 -54.54 13.82 66.18
N PRO A 198 -55.16 14.38 67.24
CA PRO A 198 -55.36 13.67 68.49
C PRO A 198 -56.57 12.72 68.40
N THR A 199 -56.32 11.45 68.75
CA THR A 199 -57.28 10.49 69.33
C THR A 199 -58.76 10.58 68.95
N LEU A 200 -59.23 9.64 68.13
CA LEU A 200 -60.46 8.92 68.42
C LEU A 200 -60.17 7.41 68.52
N VAL A 201 -60.83 6.80 69.50
CA VAL A 201 -60.49 5.51 70.09
C VAL A 201 -61.48 4.44 69.63
N GLU A 202 -60.93 3.34 69.11
CA GLU A 202 -61.38 1.95 69.34
C GLU A 202 -62.86 1.55 69.07
N ASN A 203 -63.05 0.84 67.95
CA ASN A 203 -63.75 -0.46 67.81
C ASN A 203 -63.82 -0.78 66.30
N ILE A 204 -63.68 -2.01 65.79
CA ILE A 204 -64.08 -3.32 66.34
C ILE A 204 -62.94 -4.34 66.18
N ASN A 205 -62.78 -5.21 67.18
CA ASN A 205 -61.87 -6.36 67.19
C ASN A 205 -62.55 -7.64 66.63
N GLU A 206 -61.74 -8.64 66.26
CA GLU A 206 -62.03 -10.00 65.72
C GLU A 206 -61.93 -10.15 64.19
N LYS A 207 -60.93 -10.84 63.60
CA LYS A 207 -60.32 -12.12 64.03
C LYS A 207 -58.89 -12.32 63.52
N ASN A 208 -58.10 -13.07 64.29
CA ASN A 208 -56.76 -13.54 63.95
C ASN A 208 -56.78 -14.59 62.82
N ASP A 209 -55.73 -14.62 62.00
CA ASP A 209 -54.69 -15.66 62.03
C ASP A 209 -53.49 -15.16 61.17
N LEU A 210 -52.32 -14.88 61.77
CA LEU A 210 -51.13 -15.75 61.80
C LEU A 210 -50.55 -16.07 60.39
N LYS A 211 -49.26 -15.90 60.07
CA LYS A 211 -48.06 -15.63 60.90
C LYS A 211 -46.89 -15.07 60.06
N SER A 212 -46.19 -14.08 60.62
CA SER A 212 -44.73 -13.91 60.75
C SER A 212 -43.70 -14.25 59.65
N GLN A 213 -42.66 -13.39 59.66
CA GLN A 213 -41.21 -13.67 59.50
C GLN A 213 -40.61 -13.34 58.11
N GLN A 214 -39.89 -12.23 57.87
CA GLN A 214 -38.73 -11.57 58.51
C GLN A 214 -37.36 -11.97 57.88
N ALA A 215 -36.81 -11.02 57.12
CA ALA A 215 -35.39 -10.68 56.90
C ALA A 215 -34.38 -11.69 56.27
N ASN A 216 -33.73 -11.18 55.20
CA ASN A 216 -32.36 -11.45 54.73
C ASN A 216 -32.04 -12.89 54.21
N TYR A 217 -31.06 -13.15 53.34
CA TYR A 217 -29.84 -12.41 52.95
C TYR A 217 -29.54 -12.43 51.43
N THR A 218 -28.66 -11.52 51.04
CA THR A 218 -27.94 -11.35 49.76
C THR A 218 -27.29 -12.65 49.23
N TYR A 219 -27.29 -12.87 47.90
CA TYR A 219 -26.10 -12.85 47.01
C TYR A 219 -26.42 -13.37 45.58
N ALA A 220 -25.57 -12.99 44.62
CA ALA A 220 -25.75 -13.22 43.19
C ALA A 220 -25.66 -14.70 42.78
N ASN A 221 -26.27 -15.10 41.66
CA ASN A 221 -25.61 -15.09 40.33
C ASN A 221 -26.40 -15.88 39.24
N THR A 222 -26.08 -15.62 37.97
CA THR A 222 -26.18 -16.56 36.81
C THR A 222 -27.52 -17.19 36.37
N ASN A 223 -28.05 -16.63 35.26
CA ASN A 223 -28.14 -17.27 33.93
C ASN A 223 -29.30 -18.25 33.54
N SER A 224 -29.50 -18.34 32.22
CA SER A 224 -30.29 -19.32 31.41
C SER A 224 -31.84 -19.29 31.40
N ASN A 225 -32.41 -18.65 30.34
CA ASN A 225 -33.26 -19.19 29.24
C ASN A 225 -34.03 -20.53 29.42
N PRO A 226 -35.18 -20.78 28.74
CA PRO A 226 -35.42 -20.43 27.32
C PRO A 226 -36.88 -20.09 26.87
N ALA A 227 -37.05 -19.89 25.53
CA ALA A 227 -38.28 -20.04 24.71
C ALA A 227 -39.47 -19.07 24.94
N GLU A 228 -40.28 -18.61 23.97
CA GLU A 228 -40.38 -18.68 22.48
C GLU A 228 -41.43 -17.60 22.03
N GLN A 229 -41.70 -17.20 20.77
CA GLN A 229 -41.25 -17.62 19.43
C GLN A 229 -41.42 -16.48 18.36
N SER A 230 -40.62 -16.56 17.28
CA SER A 230 -40.99 -16.37 15.85
C SER A 230 -41.54 -15.04 15.28
N GLN A 231 -40.74 -14.41 14.40
CA GLN A 231 -41.10 -14.27 12.97
C GLN A 231 -39.82 -14.23 12.11
N LYS A 232 -39.90 -14.74 10.86
CA LYS A 232 -38.72 -15.06 10.01
C LYS A 232 -38.24 -13.86 9.17
N HIS A 233 -36.93 -13.64 9.13
CA HIS A 233 -36.24 -12.91 8.05
C HIS A 233 -35.45 -13.86 7.15
N THR A 234 -35.47 -13.61 5.85
CA THR A 234 -34.55 -14.22 4.87
C THR A 234 -33.64 -13.14 4.33
N PHE A 235 -32.41 -13.04 4.85
CA PHE A 235 -31.34 -12.23 4.28
C PHE A 235 -30.00 -12.95 4.49
N LEU A 236 -29.23 -13.14 3.42
CA LEU A 236 -27.92 -13.79 3.47
C LEU A 236 -26.86 -12.82 4.02
N HIS A 237 -25.91 -13.36 4.78
CA HIS A 237 -24.77 -12.62 5.33
C HIS A 237 -23.46 -13.01 4.59
N PRO A 238 -22.46 -12.11 4.41
CA PRO A 238 -21.46 -12.26 3.32
C PRO A 238 -20.35 -13.32 3.49
N ASN A 239 -20.42 -14.23 4.48
CA ASN A 239 -19.26 -15.05 4.88
C ASN A 239 -19.29 -16.54 4.45
N ASP A 240 -20.36 -17.02 3.81
CA ASP A 240 -20.47 -18.44 3.39
C ASP A 240 -19.72 -18.79 2.09
N ALA A 241 -18.88 -17.87 1.58
CA ALA A 241 -18.29 -17.96 0.25
C ALA A 241 -16.74 -18.08 0.21
N GLN A 242 -16.09 -18.72 1.19
CA GLN A 242 -14.72 -19.24 1.02
C GLN A 242 -14.45 -20.57 1.75
N ALA A 243 -14.83 -21.68 1.13
CA ALA A 243 -14.26 -23.00 1.41
C ALA A 243 -13.39 -23.44 0.23
N GLY A 244 -12.06 -23.45 0.39
CA GLY A 244 -11.13 -24.12 -0.53
C GLY A 244 -9.93 -23.30 -1.03
N ARG A 245 -8.89 -23.16 -0.19
CA ARG A 245 -7.48 -23.00 -0.60
C ARG A 245 -6.56 -23.34 0.60
N PRO A 246 -5.42 -24.03 0.40
CA PRO A 246 -4.51 -24.37 1.49
C PRO A 246 -3.66 -23.16 1.90
N SER A 247 -3.60 -22.88 3.21
CA SER A 247 -2.71 -21.86 3.78
C SER A 247 -1.29 -22.40 3.91
N TRP A 248 -0.30 -21.60 3.50
CA TRP A 248 1.12 -21.83 3.83
C TRP A 248 1.52 -20.84 4.92
N SER A 249 1.46 -21.29 6.17
CA SER A 249 1.85 -20.50 7.34
C SER A 249 3.36 -20.30 7.38
N VAL A 250 3.81 -19.05 7.50
CA VAL A 250 5.21 -18.72 7.77
C VAL A 250 5.49 -18.97 9.26
N SER A 251 6.26 -20.00 9.59
CA SER A 251 6.77 -20.24 10.94
C SER A 251 8.07 -19.48 11.19
N ASN A 252 8.18 -18.88 12.37
CA ASN A 252 9.25 -17.97 12.74
C ASN A 252 10.49 -18.72 13.31
N LEU A 253 11.61 -18.02 13.43
CA LEU A 253 12.93 -18.56 13.79
C LEU A 253 12.94 -19.41 15.08
N THR A 254 13.58 -20.59 15.03
CA THR A 254 14.36 -21.13 16.17
C THR A 254 15.37 -22.17 15.68
N SER A 255 16.65 -21.98 15.99
CA SER A 255 17.72 -22.96 15.70
C SER A 255 17.69 -24.12 16.70
N PRO A 256 18.13 -25.32 16.30
CA PRO A 256 19.41 -25.79 16.82
C PRO A 256 20.33 -26.42 15.76
N ALA A 257 21.56 -26.74 16.18
CA ALA A 257 22.69 -27.03 15.32
C ALA A 257 22.80 -28.50 14.83
N THR A 258 23.81 -28.70 13.96
CA THR A 258 24.56 -29.96 13.68
C THR A 258 24.14 -30.76 12.43
N GLY A 259 25.11 -31.09 11.56
CA GLY A 259 24.96 -32.14 10.53
C GLY A 259 25.33 -31.74 9.09
N GLY A 260 26.62 -31.52 8.82
CA GLY A 260 27.12 -30.88 7.60
C GLY A 260 26.88 -31.55 6.24
N ARG A 261 27.12 -30.75 5.19
CA ARG A 261 27.81 -31.16 3.95
C ARG A 261 28.40 -29.92 3.26
N GLN A 262 29.69 -29.97 2.95
CA GLN A 262 30.43 -28.86 2.35
C GLN A 262 30.31 -28.89 0.81
N PHE A 263 30.17 -27.71 0.20
CA PHE A 263 30.52 -27.49 -1.21
C PHE A 263 31.49 -26.31 -1.29
N LEU A 264 32.59 -26.52 -2.01
CA LEU A 264 33.76 -25.63 -2.00
C LEU A 264 33.59 -24.47 -2.99
N THR A 265 33.79 -23.24 -2.53
CA THR A 265 34.08 -22.06 -3.36
C THR A 265 35.58 -21.79 -3.38
N PRO A 266 36.20 -21.42 -4.51
CA PRO A 266 37.65 -21.21 -4.59
C PRO A 266 38.06 -19.87 -3.94
N THR A 267 38.94 -19.93 -2.95
CA THR A 267 39.58 -18.75 -2.36
C THR A 267 40.75 -18.29 -3.23
N VAL A 268 40.80 -16.99 -3.54
CA VAL A 268 41.93 -16.36 -4.23
C VAL A 268 43.12 -16.24 -3.27
N LEU A 269 44.26 -16.81 -3.63
CA LEU A 269 45.51 -16.69 -2.90
C LEU A 269 46.07 -15.26 -2.98
N ARG A 270 46.13 -14.57 -1.85
CA ARG A 270 46.85 -13.30 -1.68
C ARG A 270 48.25 -13.62 -1.16
N THR A 271 49.26 -13.56 -2.03
CA THR A 271 50.66 -13.74 -1.62
C THR A 271 51.20 -12.46 -1.00
N SER A 272 51.46 -12.49 0.31
CA SER A 272 52.35 -11.54 0.98
C SER A 272 53.77 -12.10 0.99
N SER A 273 54.69 -11.41 0.34
CA SER A 273 56.14 -11.56 0.58
C SER A 273 56.68 -10.26 1.13
N VAL A 274 57.48 -10.37 2.19
CA VAL A 274 58.09 -9.28 2.95
C VAL A 274 59.60 -9.49 2.90
N ASP A 275 60.35 -8.38 2.97
CA ASP A 275 61.82 -8.27 3.07
C ASP A 275 62.67 -8.83 1.91
N THR A 276 63.20 -7.92 1.07
CA THR A 276 64.58 -7.41 1.23
C THR A 276 64.74 -6.05 0.55
#